data_AF-A0A4Y2NVD3-F1
#
_entry.id   AF-A0A4Y2NVD3-F1
#
_cell.length_a   1.000
_cell.length_b   1.000
_cell.length_c   1.000
_cell.angle_alpha   90.00
_cell.angle_beta   90.00
_cell.angle_gamma   90.00
#
_symmetry.space_group_name_H-M   'P 1'
#
loop_
_entity.id
_entity.type
_entity.pdbx_description
1 polymer ?
#
loop_
_entity_poly.entity_id
_entity_poly.type
_entity_poly.pdbx_seq_one_letter_code
_entity_poly.pdbx_strand_id
1 'polypeptide(L)'
;MPPSPNLYQYLMGSLSFVVEANSSTRYMLINTPNTFHTVSPFLVQKLLTSCIGEIQNVKKLRSGDLLVQVDSKQASVISKLTHLGTFPVETSFHKTLNVSRGVLSKPDFIHVTEAEFLEELRDQNVCAARRINIRRDGRLIPTQHVVLTFQTPVLPKYIKAGYINCKLRPYIPNPLRCFKCQRYGHSQQSCRGTDPVCGKCAESGHETNVCTSDTFKCRNCSGPHASSSKSCRTWIFEKEVIAVKIKRNVTFPEARQIVKDRTPKVGVSYSSTVQMQPKISNNTSEINSMQLPVSIPLSTLTSKFFTVPTATTSMKNNSPKKSKQPTPSTSKTDIVKNKKN
;
A
#
# COMPACT_ATOMS: atom_id res chain seq x y z
N MET A 1 5.07 46.65 3.91
CA MET A 1 4.52 45.54 4.72
C MET A 1 3.91 44.50 3.78
N PRO A 2 4.51 43.31 3.62
CA PRO A 2 3.83 42.24 2.89
C PRO A 2 2.72 41.65 3.77
N PRO A 3 1.55 41.29 3.21
CA PRO A 3 0.47 40.71 3.98
C PRO A 3 0.89 39.32 4.45
N SER A 4 0.73 39.09 5.74
CA SER A 4 0.93 37.83 6.44
C SER A 4 0.24 36.65 5.73
N PRO A 5 0.91 35.51 5.53
CA PRO A 5 0.26 34.31 5.01
C PRO A 5 -0.77 33.80 6.02
N ASN A 6 -1.99 33.62 5.51
CA ASN A 6 -3.18 33.19 6.26
C ASN A 6 -2.93 31.82 6.93
N LEU A 7 -2.80 31.83 8.26
CA LEU A 7 -2.43 30.70 9.11
C LEU A 7 -3.54 29.61 9.21
N TYR A 8 -4.66 29.79 8.51
CA TYR A 8 -5.79 28.85 8.51
C TYR A 8 -5.72 27.74 7.46
N GLN A 9 -4.67 27.66 6.64
CA GLN A 9 -4.56 26.62 5.60
C GLN A 9 -3.67 25.42 5.99
N TYR A 10 -3.16 25.33 7.22
CA TYR A 10 -2.25 24.25 7.64
C TYR A 10 -2.61 23.50 8.93
N LEU A 11 -3.79 23.72 9.51
CA LEU A 11 -4.24 23.02 10.71
C LEU A 11 -5.61 22.38 10.48
N MET A 12 -5.61 21.19 9.88
CA MET A 12 -6.56 20.14 10.26
C MET A 12 -5.85 18.82 10.13
N GLY A 13 -5.28 18.40 11.26
CA GLY A 13 -4.65 17.11 11.45
C GLY A 13 -5.55 16.01 10.89
N SER A 14 -4.93 15.16 10.08
CA SER A 14 -5.43 13.84 9.77
C SER A 14 -5.51 13.06 11.08
N LEU A 15 -6.59 13.23 11.84
CA LEU A 15 -6.98 12.29 12.90
C LEU A 15 -7.12 10.92 12.22
N SER A 16 -6.17 10.07 12.55
CA SER A 16 -5.96 8.71 12.09
C SER A 16 -7.20 7.88 12.44
N PHE A 17 -8.04 7.64 11.44
CA PHE A 17 -9.17 6.72 11.54
C PHE A 17 -8.62 5.31 11.32
N VAL A 18 -7.84 4.83 12.29
CA VAL A 18 -7.33 3.46 12.30
C VAL A 18 -7.41 2.94 13.73
N VAL A 19 -8.61 2.52 14.12
CA VAL A 19 -8.73 1.43 15.10
C VAL A 19 -8.51 0.13 14.32
N GLU A 20 -7.84 -0.86 14.91
CA GLU A 20 -7.58 -2.15 14.24
C GLU A 20 -8.91 -2.80 13.82
N ALA A 21 -9.14 -2.88 12.51
CA ALA A 21 -10.31 -3.55 11.96
C ALA A 21 -10.14 -5.06 12.08
N ASN A 22 -11.20 -5.76 12.50
CA ASN A 22 -11.28 -7.20 12.50
C ASN A 22 -12.27 -7.70 11.43
N SER A 23 -12.48 -9.01 11.32
CA SER A 23 -13.37 -9.60 10.31
C SER A 23 -14.84 -9.17 10.45
N SER A 24 -15.28 -8.80 11.65
CA SER A 24 -16.64 -8.35 11.97
C SER A 24 -16.85 -6.84 11.84
N THR A 25 -15.77 -6.06 11.72
CA THR A 25 -15.85 -4.61 11.56
C THR A 25 -16.59 -4.25 10.27
N ARG A 26 -17.46 -3.26 10.34
CA ARG A 26 -18.20 -2.68 9.22
C ARG A 26 -18.11 -1.15 9.29
N TYR A 27 -18.11 -0.53 8.12
CA TYR A 27 -18.06 0.92 7.97
C TYR A 27 -19.35 1.39 7.32
N MET A 28 -20.14 2.15 8.06
CA MET A 28 -21.43 2.69 7.63
C MET A 28 -21.30 4.18 7.31
N LEU A 29 -22.00 4.63 6.29
CA LEU A 29 -22.25 6.03 6.01
C LEU A 29 -23.67 6.37 6.47
N ILE A 30 -23.81 7.47 7.20
CA ILE A 30 -25.09 8.05 7.58
C ILE A 30 -25.13 9.46 6.98
N ASN A 31 -26.04 9.67 6.04
CA ASN A 31 -26.33 10.96 5.43
C ASN A 31 -27.62 11.53 6.04
N THR A 32 -27.74 12.85 6.10
CA THR A 32 -29.02 13.53 6.31
C THR A 32 -29.14 14.69 5.32
N PRO A 33 -30.35 14.99 4.79
CA PRO A 33 -30.56 16.07 3.82
C PRO A 33 -30.03 17.43 4.31
N ASN A 34 -30.15 17.71 5.61
CA ASN A 34 -29.72 18.98 6.21
C ASN A 34 -28.24 19.02 6.61
N THR A 35 -27.49 17.94 6.34
CA THR A 35 -26.11 17.69 6.78
C THR A 35 -25.90 17.68 8.30
N PHE A 36 -24.87 16.99 8.78
CA PHE A 36 -24.47 17.07 10.20
C PHE A 36 -23.50 18.23 10.50
N HIS A 37 -23.38 19.22 9.61
CA HIS A 37 -22.51 20.39 9.87
C HIS A 37 -23.08 21.34 10.91
N THR A 38 -24.40 21.49 10.92
CA THR A 38 -25.15 22.41 11.80
C THR A 38 -25.68 21.73 13.06
N VAL A 39 -25.56 20.40 13.15
CA VAL A 39 -26.04 19.62 14.30
C VAL A 39 -24.93 19.49 15.35
N SER A 40 -25.30 19.63 16.63
CA SER A 40 -24.37 19.46 17.76
C SER A 40 -23.73 18.07 17.74
N PRO A 41 -22.37 17.96 17.73
CA PRO A 41 -21.68 16.67 17.78
C PRO A 41 -22.04 15.83 19.01
N PHE A 42 -22.30 16.47 20.16
CA PHE A 42 -22.72 15.78 21.38
C PHE A 42 -24.11 15.15 21.25
N LEU A 43 -25.02 15.85 20.57
CA LEU A 43 -26.36 15.32 20.30
C LEU A 43 -26.27 14.12 19.37
N VAL A 44 -25.51 14.23 18.28
CA VAL A 44 -25.27 13.13 17.33
C VAL A 44 -24.69 11.92 18.05
N GLN A 45 -23.66 12.10 18.88
CA GLN A 45 -23.06 11.02 19.65
C GLN A 45 -24.09 10.33 20.56
N LYS A 46 -24.85 11.09 21.35
CA LYS A 46 -25.88 10.55 22.25
C LYS A 46 -26.97 9.77 21.49
N LEU A 47 -27.44 10.31 20.37
CA LEU A 47 -28.46 9.65 19.54
C LEU A 47 -27.93 8.35 18.96
N LEU A 48 -26.73 8.35 18.39
CA LEU A 48 -26.13 7.13 17.88
C LEU A 48 -25.93 6.12 19.01
N THR A 49 -25.39 6.53 20.15
CA THR A 49 -25.19 5.63 21.30
C THR A 49 -26.49 5.06 21.83
N SER A 50 -27.59 5.83 21.83
CA SER A 50 -28.93 5.33 22.15
C SER A 50 -29.41 4.26 21.16
N CYS A 51 -29.12 4.42 19.86
CA CYS A 51 -29.56 3.48 18.83
C CYS A 51 -28.74 2.17 18.78
N ILE A 52 -27.43 2.22 18.98
CA ILE A 52 -26.53 1.08 18.73
C ILE A 52 -25.61 0.72 19.91
N GLY A 53 -25.73 1.41 21.04
CA GLY A 53 -24.86 1.25 22.20
C GLY A 53 -23.49 1.90 22.00
N GLU A 54 -22.46 1.33 22.62
CA GLU A 54 -21.09 1.86 22.54
C GLU A 54 -20.54 1.84 21.11
N ILE A 55 -19.96 2.95 20.67
CA ILE A 55 -19.49 3.14 19.29
C ILE A 55 -17.97 3.20 19.27
N GLN A 56 -17.35 2.41 18.38
CA GLN A 56 -15.89 2.39 18.26
C GLN A 56 -15.34 3.72 17.71
N ASN A 57 -15.90 4.22 16.62
CA ASN A 57 -15.44 5.46 16.01
C ASN A 57 -16.51 6.12 15.14
N VAL A 58 -16.59 7.46 15.22
CA VAL A 58 -17.45 8.30 14.37
C VAL A 58 -16.59 9.42 13.79
N LYS A 59 -16.65 9.60 12.47
CA LYS A 59 -15.94 10.65 11.77
C LYS A 59 -16.88 11.42 10.84
N LYS A 60 -16.96 12.72 11.05
CA LYS A 60 -17.65 13.62 10.10
C LYS A 60 -16.79 13.82 8.85
N LEU A 61 -17.37 13.58 7.68
CA LEU A 61 -16.74 13.76 6.37
C LEU A 61 -16.87 15.21 5.89
N ARG A 62 -16.12 15.57 4.85
CA ARG A 62 -16.21 16.91 4.22
C ARG A 62 -17.54 17.15 3.52
N SER A 63 -18.25 16.09 3.15
CA SER A 63 -19.62 16.17 2.62
C SER A 63 -20.65 16.53 3.69
N GLY A 64 -20.30 16.42 4.98
CA GLY A 64 -21.24 16.54 6.09
C GLY A 64 -21.86 15.21 6.54
N ASP A 65 -21.55 14.11 5.87
CA ASP A 65 -21.96 12.76 6.26
C ASP A 65 -21.15 12.25 7.46
N LEU A 66 -21.69 11.25 8.15
CA LEU A 66 -20.97 10.52 9.20
C LEU A 66 -20.48 9.19 8.68
N LEU A 67 -19.18 8.93 8.86
CA LEU A 67 -18.58 7.62 8.73
C LEU A 67 -18.51 6.97 10.11
N VAL A 68 -19.19 5.85 10.29
CA VAL A 68 -19.29 5.14 11.56
C VAL A 68 -18.62 3.77 11.43
N GLN A 69 -17.70 3.46 12.35
CA GLN A 69 -17.12 2.14 12.49
C GLN A 69 -17.90 1.36 13.54
N VAL A 70 -18.42 0.20 13.15
CA VAL A 70 -19.32 -0.64 13.95
C VAL A 70 -19.03 -2.12 13.76
N ASP A 71 -19.63 -2.98 14.59
CA ASP A 71 -19.65 -4.41 14.35
C ASP A 71 -20.81 -4.86 13.42
N SER A 72 -20.85 -6.16 13.07
CA SER A 72 -21.90 -6.72 12.22
C SER A 72 -23.32 -6.59 12.80
N LYS A 73 -23.50 -6.67 14.12
CA LYS A 73 -24.81 -6.57 14.77
C LYS A 73 -25.31 -5.14 14.71
N GLN A 74 -24.48 -4.19 15.10
CA GLN A 74 -24.74 -2.76 15.01
C GLN A 74 -25.01 -2.32 13.56
N ALA A 75 -24.23 -2.82 12.59
CA ALA A 75 -24.45 -2.52 11.18
C ALA A 75 -25.85 -2.93 10.70
N SER A 76 -26.37 -4.08 11.16
CA SER A 76 -27.73 -4.54 10.81
C SER A 76 -28.85 -3.66 11.38
N VAL A 77 -28.59 -2.98 12.50
CA VAL A 77 -29.49 -1.98 13.09
C VAL A 77 -29.42 -0.68 12.28
N ILE A 78 -28.21 -0.16 12.02
CA ILE A 78 -28.02 1.08 11.26
C ILE A 78 -28.59 0.97 9.84
N SER A 79 -28.45 -0.18 9.18
CA SER A 79 -28.96 -0.37 7.81
C SER A 79 -30.48 -0.21 7.69
N LYS A 80 -31.22 -0.31 8.80
CA LYS A 80 -32.68 -0.14 8.84
C LYS A 80 -33.08 1.23 9.39
N LEU A 81 -32.11 2.03 9.84
CA LEU A 81 -32.36 3.32 10.46
C LEU A 81 -32.79 4.34 9.39
N THR A 82 -33.99 4.89 9.56
CA THR A 82 -34.52 5.95 8.69
C THR A 82 -34.50 7.32 9.37
N HIS A 83 -34.42 7.35 10.71
CA HIS A 83 -34.41 8.57 11.52
C HIS A 83 -33.37 8.45 12.63
N LEU A 84 -32.64 9.54 12.88
CA LEU A 84 -31.75 9.67 14.03
C LEU A 84 -32.29 10.81 14.90
N GLY A 85 -33.09 10.47 15.91
CA GLY A 85 -33.89 11.47 16.62
C GLY A 85 -34.92 12.10 15.69
N THR A 86 -34.90 13.43 15.55
CA THR A 86 -35.77 14.17 14.63
C THR A 86 -35.19 14.32 13.21
N PHE A 87 -33.97 13.83 12.97
CA PHE A 87 -33.30 13.98 11.68
C PHE A 87 -33.61 12.78 10.77
N PRO A 88 -34.20 12.98 9.58
CA PRO A 88 -34.29 11.92 8.59
C PRO A 88 -32.89 11.57 8.11
N VAL A 89 -32.58 10.27 8.06
CA VAL A 89 -31.26 9.77 7.66
C VAL A 89 -31.37 8.70 6.59
N GLU A 90 -30.37 8.66 5.72
CA GLU A 90 -30.13 7.59 4.76
C GLU A 90 -28.84 6.88 5.13
N THR A 91 -28.87 5.55 5.16
CA THR A 91 -27.71 4.75 5.56
C THR A 91 -27.23 3.85 4.44
N SER A 92 -25.91 3.69 4.33
CA SER A 92 -25.31 2.81 3.33
C SER A 92 -23.97 2.26 3.79
N PHE A 93 -23.55 1.12 3.24
CA PHE A 93 -22.20 0.61 3.47
C PHE A 93 -21.16 1.45 2.74
N HIS A 94 -20.05 1.77 3.39
CA HIS A 94 -18.93 2.43 2.74
C HIS A 94 -18.32 1.52 1.66
N LYS A 95 -18.35 1.98 0.40
CA LYS A 95 -18.04 1.17 -0.80
C LYS A 95 -16.62 0.59 -0.84
N THR A 96 -15.66 1.23 -0.18
CA THR A 96 -14.24 0.82 -0.27
C THR A 96 -13.61 0.39 1.04
N LEU A 97 -14.24 0.68 2.18
CA LEU A 97 -13.68 0.34 3.50
C LEU A 97 -14.17 -1.03 3.98
N ASN A 98 -15.30 -1.50 3.47
CA ASN A 98 -15.83 -2.84 3.72
C ASN A 98 -15.29 -3.90 2.76
N VAL A 99 -14.28 -3.54 1.94
CA VAL A 99 -13.80 -4.38 0.86
C VAL A 99 -12.28 -4.48 0.94
N SER A 100 -11.78 -5.70 0.77
CA SER A 100 -10.35 -6.00 0.68
C SER A 100 -10.05 -6.70 -0.64
N ARG A 101 -8.81 -6.62 -1.10
CA ARG A 101 -8.39 -7.19 -2.38
C ARG A 101 -7.11 -7.99 -2.24
N GLY A 102 -7.15 -9.23 -2.71
CA GLY A 102 -6.04 -10.17 -2.70
C GLY A 102 -5.66 -10.60 -4.11
N VAL A 103 -4.39 -10.92 -4.30
CA VAL A 103 -3.87 -11.54 -5.52
C VAL A 103 -3.66 -13.02 -5.24
N LEU A 104 -4.43 -13.85 -5.93
CA LEU A 104 -4.23 -15.28 -6.07
C LEU A 104 -3.20 -15.51 -7.20
N SER A 105 -2.22 -16.38 -6.98
CA SER A 105 -1.11 -16.59 -7.93
C SER A 105 -0.74 -18.06 -7.98
N LYS A 106 -1.52 -18.84 -8.74
CA LYS A 106 -1.35 -20.29 -8.88
C LYS A 106 -1.52 -20.68 -10.36
N PRO A 107 -0.58 -21.45 -10.95
CA PRO A 107 -0.68 -21.89 -12.34
C PRO A 107 -1.95 -22.69 -12.63
N ASP A 108 -2.43 -23.45 -11.63
CA ASP A 108 -3.60 -24.33 -11.72
C ASP A 108 -4.86 -23.61 -12.22
N PHE A 109 -4.96 -22.30 -11.97
CA PHE A 109 -6.11 -21.50 -12.35
C PHE A 109 -5.89 -20.65 -13.60
N ILE A 110 -4.96 -21.00 -14.49
CA ILE A 110 -4.73 -20.22 -15.70
C ILE A 110 -5.93 -20.25 -16.66
N HIS A 111 -6.65 -21.38 -16.72
CA HIS A 111 -7.80 -21.59 -17.60
C HIS A 111 -9.17 -21.37 -16.92
N VAL A 112 -9.20 -21.22 -15.60
CA VAL A 112 -10.42 -20.93 -14.83
C VAL A 112 -10.97 -19.56 -15.17
N THR A 113 -12.28 -19.42 -15.35
CA THR A 113 -12.88 -18.13 -15.70
C THR A 113 -13.11 -17.22 -14.48
N GLU A 114 -13.28 -15.92 -14.70
CA GLU A 114 -13.63 -15.00 -13.60
C GLU A 114 -15.02 -15.30 -13.02
N ALA A 115 -15.95 -15.80 -13.83
CA ALA A 115 -17.28 -16.20 -13.40
C ALA A 115 -17.24 -17.43 -12.49
N GLU A 116 -16.44 -18.44 -12.85
CA GLU A 116 -16.25 -19.65 -12.04
C GLU A 116 -15.64 -19.31 -10.67
N PHE A 117 -14.66 -18.40 -10.60
CA PHE A 117 -14.16 -17.90 -9.31
C PHE A 117 -15.24 -17.22 -8.45
N LEU A 118 -16.20 -16.53 -9.08
CA LEU A 118 -17.27 -15.83 -8.37
C LEU A 118 -18.37 -16.76 -7.88
N GLU A 119 -18.57 -17.88 -8.57
CA GLU A 119 -19.49 -18.94 -8.16
C GLU A 119 -18.88 -19.76 -7.02
N GLU A 120 -17.69 -20.32 -7.24
CA GLU A 120 -17.05 -21.28 -6.34
C GLU A 120 -16.46 -20.67 -5.06
N LEU A 121 -16.22 -19.36 -5.02
CA LEU A 121 -15.66 -18.67 -3.83
C LEU A 121 -16.64 -17.70 -3.18
N ARG A 122 -17.93 -17.75 -3.55
CA ARG A 122 -18.96 -16.86 -3.00
C ARG A 122 -19.14 -17.05 -1.50
N ASP A 123 -19.10 -18.31 -1.05
CA ASP A 123 -19.17 -18.73 0.36
C ASP A 123 -18.04 -18.13 1.21
N GLN A 124 -16.89 -17.89 0.58
CA GLN A 124 -15.72 -17.25 1.18
C GLN A 124 -15.71 -15.72 1.00
N ASN A 125 -16.88 -15.12 0.73
CA ASN A 125 -17.12 -13.68 0.59
C ASN A 125 -16.44 -13.03 -0.63
N VAL A 126 -16.09 -13.78 -1.67
CA VAL A 126 -15.60 -13.20 -2.93
C VAL A 126 -16.78 -12.60 -3.70
N CYS A 127 -16.68 -11.31 -4.04
CA CYS A 127 -17.72 -10.57 -4.77
C CYS A 127 -17.27 -10.04 -6.14
N ALA A 128 -15.96 -10.05 -6.44
CA ALA A 128 -15.45 -9.80 -7.79
C ALA A 128 -14.12 -10.53 -8.02
N ALA A 129 -13.95 -11.07 -9.22
CA ALA A 129 -12.69 -11.63 -9.69
C ALA A 129 -12.23 -10.87 -10.93
N ARG A 130 -10.92 -10.65 -11.06
CA ARG A 130 -10.33 -10.02 -12.25
C ARG A 130 -8.94 -10.57 -12.55
N ARG A 131 -8.76 -11.17 -13.72
CA ARG A 131 -7.49 -11.68 -14.20
C ARG A 131 -6.57 -10.53 -14.60
N ILE A 132 -5.30 -10.65 -14.24
CA ILE A 132 -4.26 -9.73 -14.71
C ILE A 132 -3.81 -10.24 -16.07
N ASN A 133 -3.94 -9.40 -17.08
CA ASN A 133 -3.46 -9.67 -18.44
C ASN A 133 -2.20 -8.87 -18.70
N ILE A 134 -1.26 -9.46 -19.43
CA ILE A 134 -0.09 -8.75 -19.98
C ILE A 134 -0.32 -8.49 -21.45
N ARG A 135 0.16 -7.36 -21.97
CA ARG A 135 0.21 -7.11 -23.41
C ARG A 135 1.59 -7.50 -23.93
N ARG A 136 1.63 -8.36 -24.95
CA ARG A 136 2.82 -8.67 -25.75
C ARG A 136 2.40 -8.65 -27.22
N ASP A 137 3.15 -7.91 -28.05
CA ASP A 137 2.92 -7.82 -29.49
C ASP A 137 1.47 -7.47 -29.87
N GLY A 138 0.88 -6.52 -29.14
CA GLY A 138 -0.51 -6.07 -29.34
C GLY A 138 -1.59 -7.02 -28.81
N ARG A 139 -1.24 -8.24 -28.40
CA ARG A 139 -2.19 -9.24 -27.86
C ARG A 139 -2.25 -9.20 -26.34
N LEU A 140 -3.47 -9.34 -25.79
CA LEU A 140 -3.65 -9.55 -24.35
C LEU A 140 -3.48 -11.04 -24.03
N ILE A 141 -2.52 -11.35 -23.17
CA ILE A 141 -2.21 -12.70 -22.73
C ILE A 141 -2.63 -12.82 -21.25
N PRO A 142 -3.51 -13.78 -20.90
CA PRO A 142 -3.88 -14.03 -19.51
C PRO A 142 -2.69 -14.52 -18.71
N THR A 143 -2.56 -14.03 -17.47
CA THR A 143 -1.58 -14.56 -16.51
C THR A 143 -2.25 -15.46 -15.49
N GLN A 144 -1.45 -16.21 -14.74
CA GLN A 144 -1.87 -16.96 -13.55
C GLN A 144 -2.35 -16.08 -12.38
N HIS A 145 -2.22 -14.75 -12.48
CA HIS A 145 -2.53 -13.85 -11.39
C HIS A 145 -3.97 -13.34 -11.51
N VAL A 146 -4.76 -13.57 -10.45
CA VAL A 146 -6.15 -13.14 -10.36
C VAL A 146 -6.31 -12.26 -9.13
N VAL A 147 -6.93 -11.10 -9.31
CA VAL A 147 -7.30 -10.21 -8.20
C VAL A 147 -8.70 -10.60 -7.75
N LEU A 148 -8.81 -11.08 -6.51
CA LEU A 148 -10.07 -11.36 -5.85
C LEU A 148 -10.43 -10.18 -4.95
N THR A 149 -11.69 -9.79 -4.98
CA THR A 149 -12.28 -8.75 -4.15
C THR A 149 -13.21 -9.42 -3.14
N PHE A 150 -12.96 -9.17 -1.86
CA PHE A 150 -13.71 -9.75 -0.75
C PHE A 150 -14.63 -8.70 -0.15
N GLN A 151 -15.85 -9.09 0.22
CA GLN A 151 -16.80 -8.26 0.97
C GLN A 151 -16.45 -8.21 2.48
N THR A 152 -15.16 -8.10 2.78
CA THR A 152 -14.63 -8.00 4.15
C THR A 152 -13.57 -6.90 4.21
N PRO A 153 -13.48 -6.12 5.30
CA PRO A 153 -12.47 -5.07 5.44
C PRO A 153 -11.05 -5.63 5.54
N VAL A 154 -10.89 -6.83 6.10
CA VAL A 154 -9.61 -7.50 6.30
C VAL A 154 -9.45 -8.63 5.29
N LEU A 155 -8.31 -8.63 4.60
CA LEU A 155 -7.97 -9.67 3.62
C LEU A 155 -7.67 -11.00 4.32
N PRO A 156 -8.36 -12.10 3.97
CA PRO A 156 -7.98 -13.44 4.43
C PRO A 156 -6.55 -13.80 4.01
N LYS A 157 -5.78 -14.43 4.90
CA LYS A 157 -4.41 -14.89 4.59
C LYS A 157 -4.43 -16.03 3.56
N TYR A 158 -5.45 -16.88 3.62
CA TYR A 158 -5.64 -18.06 2.80
C TYR A 158 -7.10 -18.19 2.38
N ILE A 159 -7.33 -18.87 1.26
CA ILE A 159 -8.64 -19.33 0.79
C ILE A 159 -8.51 -20.78 0.29
N LYS A 160 -9.62 -21.52 0.31
CA LYS A 160 -9.69 -22.84 -0.30
C LYS A 160 -10.36 -22.71 -1.67
N ALA A 161 -9.62 -22.96 -2.75
CA ALA A 161 -10.13 -22.94 -4.11
C ALA A 161 -10.12 -24.37 -4.67
N GLY A 162 -11.30 -24.98 -4.77
CA GLY A 162 -11.45 -26.42 -4.97
C GLY A 162 -10.75 -27.20 -3.85
N TYR A 163 -9.82 -28.08 -4.21
CA TYR A 163 -9.01 -28.85 -3.26
C TYR A 163 -7.71 -28.13 -2.83
N ILE A 164 -7.42 -26.93 -3.36
CA ILE A 164 -6.14 -26.26 -3.17
C ILE A 164 -6.26 -25.15 -2.12
N ASN A 165 -5.42 -25.21 -1.08
CA ASN A 165 -5.25 -24.10 -0.15
C ASN A 165 -4.30 -23.03 -0.73
N CYS A 166 -4.80 -21.81 -0.86
CA CYS A 166 -4.14 -20.75 -1.59
C CYS A 166 -3.83 -19.55 -0.70
N LYS A 167 -2.54 -19.22 -0.57
CA LYS A 167 -2.10 -17.99 0.11
C LYS A 167 -2.41 -16.76 -0.75
N LEU A 168 -3.01 -15.75 -0.15
CA LEU A 168 -3.29 -14.47 -0.79
C LEU A 168 -2.20 -13.44 -0.49
N ARG A 169 -1.91 -12.58 -1.47
CA ARG A 169 -1.07 -11.39 -1.29
C ARG A 169 -1.92 -10.14 -1.42
N PRO A 170 -1.75 -9.10 -0.58
CA PRO A 170 -2.47 -7.85 -0.76
C PRO A 170 -2.29 -7.26 -2.17
N TYR A 171 -3.40 -6.88 -2.80
CA TYR A 171 -3.35 -6.23 -4.12
C TYR A 171 -2.89 -4.77 -3.99
N ILE A 172 -1.78 -4.43 -4.64
CA ILE A 172 -1.25 -3.06 -4.68
C ILE A 172 -1.60 -2.43 -6.04
N PRO A 173 -2.60 -1.53 -6.12
CA PRO A 173 -2.99 -0.88 -7.36
C PRO A 173 -1.89 0.07 -7.86
N ASN A 174 -1.95 0.45 -9.13
CA ASN A 174 -1.06 1.49 -9.66
C ASN A 174 -1.47 2.87 -9.13
N PRO A 175 -0.52 3.82 -8.99
CA PRO A 175 -0.83 5.19 -8.64
C PRO A 175 -1.92 5.77 -9.54
N LEU A 176 -2.94 6.37 -8.92
CA LEU A 176 -4.00 7.06 -9.63
C LEU A 176 -3.43 8.33 -10.24
N ARG A 177 -3.33 8.36 -11.58
CA ARG A 177 -2.91 9.52 -12.36
C ARG A 177 -4.14 10.22 -12.91
N CYS A 178 -4.23 11.53 -12.71
CA CYS A 178 -5.24 12.36 -13.33
C CYS A 178 -4.95 12.47 -14.84
N PHE A 179 -5.90 12.09 -15.70
CA PHE A 179 -5.72 12.18 -17.15
C PHE A 179 -5.81 13.61 -17.69
N LYS A 180 -6.34 14.56 -16.91
CA LYS A 180 -6.39 15.99 -17.26
C LYS A 180 -5.07 16.71 -16.93
N CYS A 181 -4.61 16.65 -15.68
CA CYS A 181 -3.42 17.42 -15.24
C CYS A 181 -2.13 16.60 -15.11
N GLN A 182 -2.18 15.29 -15.37
CA GLN A 182 -1.06 14.33 -15.28
C GLN A 182 -0.48 14.10 -13.87
N ARG A 183 -0.95 14.80 -12.83
CA ARG A 183 -0.51 14.60 -11.44
C ARG A 183 -1.12 13.35 -10.80
N TYR A 184 -0.44 12.79 -9.82
CA TYR A 184 -0.96 11.67 -9.03
C TYR A 184 -1.92 12.13 -7.91
N GLY A 185 -2.78 11.22 -7.47
CA GLY A 185 -3.58 11.37 -6.25
C GLY A 185 -5.06 11.71 -6.45
N HIS A 186 -5.51 12.01 -7.66
CA HIS A 186 -6.92 12.30 -7.96
C HIS A 186 -7.33 11.86 -9.36
N SER A 187 -8.63 11.67 -9.57
CA SER A 187 -9.22 11.38 -10.88
C SER A 187 -9.41 12.66 -11.70
N GLN A 188 -9.71 12.52 -12.98
CA GLN A 188 -10.06 13.65 -13.86
C GLN A 188 -11.30 14.40 -13.37
N GLN A 189 -12.30 13.69 -12.86
CA GLN A 189 -13.55 14.28 -12.34
C GLN A 189 -13.32 15.16 -11.10
N SER A 190 -12.32 14.83 -10.28
CA SER A 190 -11.96 15.61 -9.09
C SER A 190 -10.85 16.64 -9.37
N CYS A 191 -10.46 16.82 -10.63
CA CYS A 191 -9.37 17.70 -11.02
C CYS A 191 -9.83 19.16 -10.98
N ARG A 192 -9.08 19.99 -10.26
CA ARG A 192 -9.29 21.45 -10.20
C ARG A 192 -8.55 22.23 -11.30
N GLY A 193 -7.73 21.55 -12.11
CA GLY A 193 -7.06 22.18 -13.24
C GLY A 193 -8.05 22.61 -14.31
N THR A 194 -7.86 23.80 -14.88
CA THR A 194 -8.66 24.38 -15.97
C THR A 194 -8.35 23.68 -17.28
N ASP A 195 -7.07 23.67 -17.67
CA ASP A 195 -6.62 23.22 -18.98
C ASP A 195 -6.05 21.79 -18.94
N PRO A 196 -6.19 21.02 -20.04
CA PRO A 196 -5.52 19.74 -20.16
C PRO A 196 -4.00 19.95 -20.25
N VAL A 197 -3.27 19.06 -19.60
CA VAL A 197 -1.81 18.96 -19.67
C VAL A 197 -1.47 17.69 -20.42
N CYS A 198 -0.63 17.83 -21.44
CA CYS A 198 -0.22 16.72 -22.29
C CYS A 198 0.63 15.70 -21.51
N GLY A 199 0.30 14.42 -21.63
CA GLY A 199 1.04 13.31 -21.02
C GLY A 199 2.38 13.02 -21.69
N LYS A 200 2.58 13.49 -22.93
CA LYS A 200 3.80 13.32 -23.73
C LYS A 200 4.83 14.42 -23.43
N CYS A 201 4.45 15.70 -23.59
CA CYS A 201 5.37 16.85 -23.47
C CYS A 201 5.16 17.73 -22.22
N ALA A 202 4.19 17.43 -21.35
CA ALA A 202 3.88 18.19 -20.14
C ALA A 202 3.42 19.66 -20.32
N GLU A 203 3.21 20.10 -21.56
CA GLU A 203 2.66 21.41 -21.88
C GLU A 203 1.13 21.45 -21.75
N SER A 204 0.59 22.62 -21.40
CA SER A 204 -0.85 22.86 -21.26
C SER A 204 -1.51 23.24 -22.58
N GLY A 205 -2.83 23.02 -22.68
CA GLY A 205 -3.65 23.50 -23.78
C GLY A 205 -3.99 22.47 -24.86
N HIS A 206 -3.49 21.22 -24.73
CA HIS A 206 -3.85 20.14 -25.65
C HIS A 206 -3.82 18.77 -24.99
N GLU A 207 -4.52 17.82 -25.60
CA GLU A 207 -4.55 16.41 -25.19
C GLU A 207 -3.37 15.61 -25.79
N THR A 208 -3.10 14.43 -25.24
CA THR A 208 -1.90 13.63 -25.62
C THR A 208 -2.01 13.04 -27.03
N ASN A 209 -3.22 12.73 -27.48
CA ASN A 209 -3.54 12.20 -28.81
C ASN A 209 -3.25 13.18 -29.95
N VAL A 210 -3.36 14.48 -29.72
CA VAL A 210 -3.12 15.54 -30.74
C VAL A 210 -1.74 16.18 -30.61
N CYS A 211 -0.88 15.63 -29.74
CA CYS A 211 0.44 16.20 -29.47
C CYS A 211 1.42 15.93 -30.61
N THR A 212 1.93 17.01 -31.21
CA THR A 212 2.94 16.98 -32.28
C THR A 212 4.38 17.02 -31.78
N SER A 213 4.62 17.20 -30.47
CA SER A 213 5.99 17.27 -29.93
C SER A 213 6.70 15.92 -30.06
N ASP A 214 7.92 15.91 -30.58
CA ASP A 214 8.75 14.68 -30.67
C ASP A 214 9.48 14.35 -29.37
N THR A 215 9.52 15.29 -28.43
CA THR A 215 10.20 15.11 -27.16
C THR A 215 9.24 14.65 -26.07
N PHE A 216 9.76 13.82 -25.15
CA PHE A 216 9.04 13.41 -23.97
C PHE A 216 9.48 14.23 -22.76
N LYS A 217 8.52 14.72 -21.98
CA LYS A 217 8.76 15.42 -20.73
C LYS A 217 7.70 15.01 -19.73
N CYS A 218 8.13 14.48 -18.59
CA CYS A 218 7.24 14.03 -17.55
C CYS A 218 6.74 15.21 -16.70
N ARG A 219 5.43 15.36 -16.53
CA ARG A 219 4.85 16.43 -15.70
C ARG A 219 5.22 16.32 -14.21
N ASN A 220 5.57 15.12 -13.74
CA ASN A 220 5.79 14.84 -12.33
C ASN A 220 7.26 14.87 -11.89
N CYS A 221 8.21 14.65 -12.81
CA CYS A 221 9.65 14.64 -12.49
C CYS A 221 10.51 15.37 -13.52
N SER A 222 9.90 15.96 -14.55
CA SER A 222 10.58 16.66 -15.66
C SER A 222 11.58 15.82 -16.46
N GLY A 223 11.56 14.49 -16.32
CA GLY A 223 12.47 13.58 -17.02
C GLY A 223 12.04 13.26 -18.47
N PRO A 224 12.94 12.67 -19.28
CA PRO A 224 12.74 12.42 -20.71
C PRO A 224 11.88 11.18 -20.97
N HIS A 225 10.64 11.16 -20.46
CA HIS A 225 9.68 10.07 -20.64
C HIS A 225 8.24 10.58 -20.46
N ALA A 226 7.28 9.86 -21.03
CA ALA A 226 5.86 10.17 -20.84
C ALA A 226 5.44 10.08 -19.37
N SER A 227 4.46 10.88 -18.96
CA SER A 227 3.93 10.90 -17.58
C SER A 227 3.30 9.56 -17.13
N SER A 228 3.07 8.64 -18.07
CA SER A 228 2.59 7.27 -17.84
C SER A 228 3.69 6.25 -17.53
N SER A 229 4.97 6.63 -17.66
CA SER A 229 6.09 5.69 -17.50
C SER A 229 6.21 5.13 -16.07
N LYS A 230 6.40 3.81 -15.98
CA LYS A 230 6.63 3.11 -14.70
C LYS A 230 8.07 3.24 -14.18
N SER A 231 9.00 3.69 -15.02
CA SER A 231 10.39 3.99 -14.62
C SER A 231 10.53 5.37 -13.97
N CYS A 232 9.48 6.20 -13.96
CA CYS A 232 9.49 7.52 -13.34
C CYS A 232 9.75 7.42 -11.83
N ARG A 233 10.69 8.22 -11.30
CA ARG A 233 11.00 8.25 -9.86
C ARG A 233 9.79 8.60 -9.01
N THR A 234 8.98 9.58 -9.44
CA THR A 234 7.74 9.96 -8.75
C THR A 234 6.72 8.83 -8.79
N TRP A 235 6.60 8.10 -9.91
CA TRP A 235 5.72 6.93 -9.98
C TRP A 235 6.14 5.83 -9.00
N ILE A 236 7.45 5.52 -8.94
CA ILE A 236 8.00 4.50 -8.02
C ILE A 236 7.71 4.90 -6.56
N PHE A 237 7.97 6.16 -6.21
CA PHE A 237 7.66 6.70 -4.89
C PHE A 237 6.17 6.56 -4.55
N GLU A 238 5.26 7.01 -5.42
CA GLU A 238 3.81 6.89 -5.19
C GLU A 238 3.35 5.42 -5.10
N LYS A 239 3.96 4.53 -5.89
CA LYS A 239 3.68 3.09 -5.83
C LYS A 239 4.09 2.50 -4.47
N GLU A 240 5.22 2.94 -3.92
CA GLU A 240 5.68 2.52 -2.59
C GLU A 240 4.78 3.08 -1.48
N VAL A 241 4.37 4.35 -1.56
CA VAL A 241 3.41 4.95 -0.60
C VAL A 241 2.12 4.12 -0.54
N ILE A 242 1.57 3.74 -1.69
CA ILE A 242 0.37 2.88 -1.76
C ILE A 242 0.66 1.50 -1.17
N ALA A 243 1.85 0.93 -1.44
CA ALA A 243 2.24 -0.36 -0.89
C ALA A 243 2.35 -0.34 0.64
N VAL A 244 2.97 0.69 1.22
CA VAL A 244 3.08 0.87 2.67
C VAL A 244 1.71 1.06 3.29
N LYS A 245 0.87 1.93 2.72
CA LYS A 245 -0.50 2.15 3.17
C LYS A 245 -1.27 0.83 3.31
N ILE A 246 -1.23 -0.01 2.27
CA ILE A 246 -1.99 -1.28 2.25
C ILE A 246 -1.35 -2.33 3.16
N LYS A 247 -0.02 -2.50 3.12
CA LYS A 247 0.66 -3.56 3.89
C LYS A 247 0.67 -3.29 5.39
N ARG A 248 0.70 -2.03 5.81
CA ARG A 248 0.74 -1.63 7.23
C ARG A 248 -0.60 -1.13 7.75
N ASN A 249 -1.62 -1.06 6.90
CA ASN A 249 -2.95 -0.53 7.24
C ASN A 249 -2.89 0.86 7.90
N VAL A 250 -2.07 1.76 7.37
CA VAL A 250 -1.92 3.13 7.87
C VAL A 250 -2.60 4.13 6.95
N THR A 251 -2.81 5.36 7.41
CA THR A 251 -3.37 6.41 6.56
C THR A 251 -2.41 6.78 5.41
N PHE A 252 -2.94 7.40 4.36
CA PHE A 252 -2.13 7.82 3.22
C PHE A 252 -1.05 8.86 3.58
N PRO A 253 -1.32 9.88 4.43
CA PRO A 253 -0.28 10.79 4.92
C PRO A 253 0.82 10.09 5.72
N GLU A 254 0.46 9.20 6.64
CA GLU A 254 1.44 8.42 7.43
C GLU A 254 2.28 7.54 6.52
N ALA A 255 1.67 6.81 5.58
CA ALA A 255 2.41 6.00 4.60
C ALA A 255 3.41 6.84 3.80
N ARG A 256 3.02 8.05 3.39
CA ARG A 256 3.89 8.98 2.68
C ARG A 256 5.06 9.42 3.55
N GLN A 257 4.82 9.72 4.82
CA GLN A 257 5.87 10.10 5.76
C GLN A 257 6.85 8.94 5.96
N ILE A 258 6.36 7.73 6.20
CA ILE A 258 7.18 6.53 6.36
C ILE A 258 8.12 6.29 5.15
N VAL A 259 7.62 6.48 3.93
CA VAL A 259 8.45 6.32 2.72
C VAL A 259 9.49 7.44 2.61
N LYS A 260 9.10 8.70 2.91
CA LYS A 260 10.04 9.83 2.93
C LYS A 260 11.17 9.61 3.94
N ASP A 261 10.85 9.14 5.14
CA ASP A 261 11.83 8.97 6.22
C ASP A 261 12.86 7.88 5.92
N ARG A 262 12.51 6.87 5.12
CA ARG A 262 13.45 5.85 4.64
C ARG A 262 14.34 6.31 3.50
N THR A 263 13.91 7.33 2.76
CA THR A 263 14.65 7.79 1.59
C THR A 263 15.72 8.75 2.08
N PRO A 264 17.02 8.45 1.95
CA PRO A 264 18.08 9.35 2.41
C PRO A 264 17.91 10.71 1.74
N LYS A 265 17.95 11.79 2.52
CA LYS A 265 18.02 13.14 1.95
C LYS A 265 19.37 13.25 1.22
N VAL A 266 19.32 13.50 -0.09
CA VAL A 266 20.53 13.74 -0.89
C VAL A 266 21.32 14.88 -0.24
N GLY A 267 22.58 14.62 0.13
CA GLY A 267 23.47 15.61 0.75
C GLY A 267 23.53 15.60 2.29
N VAL A 268 22.80 14.71 2.98
CA VAL A 268 22.92 14.57 4.44
C VAL A 268 23.69 13.30 4.76
N SER A 269 24.95 13.46 5.16
CA SER A 269 25.76 12.36 5.69
C SER A 269 25.14 11.85 6.99
N TYR A 270 25.25 10.55 7.25
CA TYR A 270 24.86 9.93 8.53
C TYR A 270 25.53 10.63 9.73
N SER A 271 26.74 11.17 9.55
CA SER A 271 27.45 11.93 10.59
C SER A 271 26.77 13.27 10.94
N SER A 272 26.05 13.89 10.01
CA SER A 272 25.41 15.19 10.19
C SER A 272 24.16 15.12 11.08
N THR A 273 23.48 13.96 11.14
CA THR A 273 22.28 13.76 11.96
C THR A 273 22.60 13.47 13.43
N VAL A 274 23.78 12.92 13.73
CA VAL A 274 24.23 12.65 15.11
C VAL A 274 24.65 13.94 15.83
N GLN A 275 25.14 14.94 15.10
CA GLN A 275 25.60 16.22 15.67
C GLN A 275 24.48 17.22 16.01
N MET A 276 23.22 16.89 15.70
CA MET A 276 22.04 17.75 15.90
C MET A 276 21.25 17.43 17.18
N GLN A 277 21.80 16.65 18.12
CA GLN A 277 21.19 16.52 19.44
C GLN A 277 21.38 17.83 20.25
N PRO A 278 20.34 18.35 20.92
CA PRO A 278 20.49 19.52 21.77
C PRO A 278 21.40 19.17 22.94
N LYS A 279 22.46 19.96 23.14
CA LYS A 279 23.24 19.93 24.39
C LYS A 279 22.32 20.40 25.51
N ILE A 280 21.88 19.49 26.37
CA ILE A 280 21.30 19.84 27.66
C ILE A 280 22.46 20.38 28.50
N SER A 281 22.56 21.70 28.59
CA SER A 281 23.49 22.38 29.48
C SER A 281 22.93 22.31 30.91
N ASN A 282 23.43 21.38 31.71
CA ASN A 282 23.19 21.40 33.15
C ASN A 282 24.16 22.39 33.80
N ASN A 283 23.64 23.56 34.17
CA ASN A 283 24.30 24.45 35.11
C ASN A 283 23.98 24.00 36.54
N THR A 284 25.00 23.54 37.27
CA THR A 284 25.02 23.64 38.74
C THR A 284 26.46 23.53 39.22
N SER A 285 27.05 24.67 39.55
CA SER A 285 28.17 24.85 40.48
C SER A 285 27.53 25.07 41.87
N GLU A 286 27.98 24.51 43.01
CA GLU A 286 29.31 24.61 43.62
C GLU A 286 29.51 23.62 44.82
N ILE A 287 30.75 23.12 44.97
CA ILE A 287 31.58 22.94 46.19
C ILE A 287 31.21 21.86 47.26
N ASN A 288 32.03 20.80 47.44
CA ASN A 288 33.11 20.72 48.46
C ASN A 288 33.95 19.40 48.47
N SER A 289 35.27 19.61 48.42
CA SER A 289 36.49 18.88 48.84
C SER A 289 36.54 17.46 49.46
N MET A 290 37.55 16.71 48.97
CA MET A 290 38.44 15.67 49.60
C MET A 290 37.78 14.34 50.03
N GLN A 291 38.28 13.13 49.70
CA GLN A 291 39.65 12.60 49.76
C GLN A 291 39.76 11.24 49.00
N LEU A 292 40.94 10.92 48.43
CA LEU A 292 41.38 9.59 47.98
C LEU A 292 42.03 8.83 49.17
N PRO A 293 42.06 7.47 49.19
CA PRO A 293 43.15 6.70 48.54
C PRO A 293 42.70 5.37 47.89
N VAL A 294 43.11 5.01 46.65
CA VAL A 294 44.23 4.11 46.23
C VAL A 294 44.57 3.01 47.29
N SER A 295 44.67 1.69 47.04
CA SER A 295 45.41 0.94 45.99
C SER A 295 45.12 -0.58 46.11
N ILE A 296 44.83 -1.34 45.03
CA ILE A 296 45.70 -2.36 44.32
C ILE A 296 45.88 -3.72 45.09
N PRO A 297 46.14 -4.93 44.51
CA PRO A 297 45.89 -5.56 43.18
C PRO A 297 45.25 -6.98 43.23
N LEU A 298 45.00 -7.53 42.03
CA LEU A 298 44.73 -8.92 41.67
C LEU A 298 46.01 -9.79 41.59
N SER A 299 46.03 -10.95 42.27
CA SER A 299 46.77 -12.21 41.96
C SER A 299 46.67 -13.13 43.21
N THR A 300 46.50 -14.48 43.22
CA THR A 300 46.94 -15.61 42.38
C THR A 300 46.18 -16.93 42.77
N LEU A 301 46.28 -17.96 41.90
CA LEU A 301 46.12 -19.44 42.09
C LEU A 301 44.77 -20.09 41.63
N THR A 302 44.66 -20.68 40.42
CA THR A 302 44.98 -22.08 39.95
C THR A 302 44.11 -23.18 40.58
N SER A 303 43.66 -24.28 39.95
CA SER A 303 43.59 -24.89 38.60
C SER A 303 42.77 -26.19 38.77
N LYS A 304 42.00 -26.68 37.76
CA LYS A 304 41.75 -28.10 37.38
C LYS A 304 41.12 -28.10 35.95
N PHE A 305 41.82 -28.52 34.89
CA PHE A 305 41.80 -29.87 34.24
C PHE A 305 40.38 -30.30 33.75
N PHE A 306 40.05 -30.74 32.52
CA PHE A 306 40.74 -31.51 31.46
C PHE A 306 40.00 -31.42 30.08
N THR A 307 40.79 -31.39 29.00
CA THR A 307 40.70 -31.98 27.63
C THR A 307 39.45 -31.99 26.71
N VAL A 308 39.81 -31.70 25.44
CA VAL A 308 39.12 -31.82 24.13
C VAL A 308 38.92 -33.29 23.72
N PRO A 309 38.11 -33.58 22.69
CA PRO A 309 38.72 -34.20 21.50
C PRO A 309 38.27 -33.59 20.16
N THR A 310 39.27 -33.41 19.29
CA THR A 310 39.14 -33.25 17.84
C THR A 310 39.57 -34.58 17.23
N ALA A 311 38.82 -35.10 16.27
CA ALA A 311 39.26 -36.15 15.36
C ALA A 311 39.26 -35.61 13.93
N THR A 312 40.39 -35.82 13.27
CA THR A 312 40.84 -35.26 11.99
C THR A 312 40.69 -36.33 10.91
N THR A 313 40.24 -35.99 9.70
CA THR A 313 40.80 -36.57 8.46
C THR A 313 40.57 -35.68 7.22
N SER A 314 41.64 -34.98 6.83
CA SER A 314 42.24 -34.86 5.48
C SER A 314 41.76 -35.88 4.41
N MET A 315 41.69 -35.69 3.08
CA MET A 315 42.19 -34.68 2.10
C MET A 315 41.42 -34.87 0.76
N LYS A 316 41.31 -33.82 -0.07
CA LYS A 316 42.00 -33.67 -1.39
C LYS A 316 41.33 -32.60 -2.28
N ASN A 317 42.19 -31.73 -2.79
CA ASN A 317 41.94 -30.75 -3.85
C ASN A 317 41.55 -31.41 -5.17
N ASN A 318 40.69 -30.75 -5.97
CA ASN A 318 41.08 -30.17 -7.26
C ASN A 318 39.87 -29.57 -8.02
N SER A 319 40.07 -28.36 -8.54
CA SER A 319 39.29 -27.79 -9.64
C SER A 319 39.48 -28.61 -10.93
N PRO A 320 38.58 -28.45 -11.92
CA PRO A 320 39.11 -28.24 -13.27
C PRO A 320 38.44 -27.11 -14.07
N LYS A 321 39.28 -26.58 -14.96
CA LYS A 321 39.05 -25.61 -16.03
C LYS A 321 38.08 -26.10 -17.11
N LYS A 322 37.56 -25.11 -17.86
CA LYS A 322 37.11 -25.14 -19.27
C LYS A 322 37.69 -26.28 -20.12
N SER A 323 36.85 -26.96 -20.91
CA SER A 323 37.08 -27.17 -22.35
C SER A 323 35.84 -27.70 -23.10
N LYS A 324 35.53 -27.00 -24.20
CA LYS A 324 35.10 -27.43 -25.54
C LYS A 324 34.24 -28.71 -25.75
N GLN A 325 33.18 -28.47 -26.51
CA GLN A 325 32.35 -29.31 -27.40
C GLN A 325 33.04 -30.56 -28.01
N PRO A 326 32.24 -31.56 -28.43
CA PRO A 326 31.87 -31.64 -29.86
C PRO A 326 30.42 -32.07 -30.17
N THR A 327 30.00 -31.72 -31.39
CA THR A 327 28.81 -32.17 -32.14
C THR A 327 28.84 -33.66 -32.51
N PRO A 328 27.68 -34.22 -32.89
CA PRO A 328 27.57 -34.92 -34.19
C PRO A 328 26.31 -34.44 -34.96
N SER A 329 26.42 -33.89 -36.17
CA SER A 329 26.50 -34.53 -37.49
C SER A 329 25.27 -35.39 -37.90
N THR A 330 24.46 -34.76 -38.74
CA THR A 330 23.60 -35.26 -39.82
C THR A 330 23.68 -36.74 -40.23
N SER A 331 22.50 -37.34 -40.44
CA SER A 331 22.27 -38.36 -41.46
C SER A 331 20.95 -38.07 -42.19
N LYS A 332 21.09 -37.78 -43.49
CA LYS A 332 20.02 -37.75 -44.49
C LYS A 332 19.65 -39.19 -44.86
N THR A 333 18.36 -39.45 -45.07
CA THR A 333 17.92 -40.44 -46.06
C THR A 333 16.62 -39.98 -46.70
N ASP A 334 16.57 -40.20 -48.01
CA ASP A 334 15.67 -39.68 -49.02
C ASP A 334 14.35 -40.46 -49.16
N ILE A 335 13.34 -39.73 -49.66
CA ILE A 335 12.30 -40.12 -50.65
C ILE A 335 11.39 -41.33 -50.38
N VAL A 336 10.07 -41.10 -50.30
CA VAL A 336 9.05 -41.66 -51.22
C VAL A 336 7.84 -40.72 -51.34
N LYS A 337 7.47 -40.41 -52.60
CA LYS A 337 6.23 -39.75 -53.07
C LYS A 337 5.05 -40.73 -53.10
N ASN A 338 3.84 -40.26 -52.79
CA ASN A 338 2.54 -40.60 -53.42
C ASN A 338 1.51 -39.59 -52.84
N LYS A 339 0.91 -38.63 -53.54
CA LYS A 339 0.08 -38.55 -54.78
C LYS A 339 -1.31 -39.19 -54.63
N LYS A 340 -2.34 -38.30 -54.64
CA LYS A 340 -3.79 -38.49 -54.93
C LYS A 340 -4.58 -39.33 -53.91
N ASN A 341 -5.80 -39.01 -53.50
CA ASN A 341 -6.90 -38.24 -54.11
C ASN A 341 -7.40 -37.09 -53.23
#